data_AF-A0A258WU41-F1
#
_entry.id   AF-A0A258WU41-F1
#
_cell.length_a   1.000
_cell.length_b   1.000
_cell.length_c   1.000
_cell.angle_alpha   90.00
_cell.angle_beta   90.00
_cell.angle_gamma   90.00
#
_symmetry.space_group_name_H-M   'P 1'
#
loop_
_entity.id
_entity.type
_entity.pdbx_description
1 polymer ?
#
loop_
_entity_poly.entity_id
_entity_poly.type
_entity_poly.pdbx_seq_one_letter_code
_entity_poly.pdbx_strand_id
1 'polypeptide(L)'
;MKYFILFLILLGIVSEGSAQINVQLLHQLVAESKSEHSKQEEARNKQAITSANEEVNRSQMSKLKTKYRELQSRFQTLGLAIDATQIGLQAAPVITEIIQQQNLIFQQAGNDPLLILLAYNAEMDMADQAYLLSNYLYGLAISFGDLNQMKSSDRKILFSHVLTELRRIAGASRGLAATMYYASRKKALQSINPFADFINEDKRLVNDILRKVDLLKNP
;
A
#
# COMPACT_ATOMS: atom_id res chain seq x y z
N MET A 1 -45.62 -35.74 62.58
CA MET A 1 -45.69 -34.45 63.30
C MET A 1 -44.31 -33.91 63.71
N LYS A 2 -43.45 -34.67 64.40
CA LYS A 2 -42.12 -34.18 64.87
C LYS A 2 -41.15 -33.70 63.77
N TYR A 3 -41.05 -34.42 62.65
CA TYR A 3 -40.15 -34.06 61.54
C TYR A 3 -40.65 -32.88 60.68
N PHE A 4 -41.96 -32.64 60.66
CA PHE A 4 -42.55 -31.51 59.93
C PHE A 4 -42.25 -30.18 60.63
N ILE A 5 -42.27 -30.18 61.96
CA ILE A 5 -41.88 -29.02 62.78
C ILE A 5 -40.38 -28.73 62.63
N LEU A 6 -39.53 -29.77 62.56
CA LEU A 6 -38.09 -29.60 62.34
C LEU A 6 -37.79 -29.00 60.96
N PHE A 7 -38.54 -29.40 59.93
CA PHE A 7 -38.42 -28.86 58.56
C PHE A 7 -38.85 -27.38 58.47
N LEU A 8 -39.92 -27.00 59.19
CA LEU A 8 -40.38 -25.61 59.29
C LEU A 8 -39.37 -24.70 60.02
N ILE A 9 -38.68 -25.22 61.03
CA ILE A 9 -37.64 -24.47 61.75
C ILE A 9 -36.40 -24.27 60.87
N LEU A 10 -36.02 -25.28 60.07
CA LEU A 10 -34.89 -25.19 59.14
C LEU A 10 -35.12 -24.16 58.01
N LEU A 11 -36.38 -23.97 57.58
CA LEU A 11 -36.76 -22.95 56.60
C LEU A 11 -36.69 -21.52 57.15
N GLY A 12 -36.77 -21.33 58.48
CA GLY A 12 -36.67 -20.02 59.12
C GLY A 12 -35.25 -19.50 59.35
N ILE A 13 -34.22 -20.30 59.03
CA ILE A 13 -32.78 -19.95 59.24
C ILE A 13 -32.17 -19.35 57.95
N VAL A 14 -32.92 -19.23 56.86
CA VAL A 14 -32.42 -18.61 55.63
C VAL A 14 -32.31 -17.11 55.85
N SER A 15 -31.08 -16.59 55.90
CA SER A 15 -30.84 -15.16 56.01
C SER A 15 -31.33 -14.44 54.76
N GLU A 16 -32.18 -13.42 54.93
CA GLU A 16 -32.50 -12.50 53.85
C GLU A 16 -31.27 -11.64 53.56
N GLY A 17 -30.48 -12.07 52.58
CA GLY A 17 -29.38 -11.29 52.04
C GLY A 17 -29.91 -10.00 51.41
N SER A 18 -29.83 -8.89 52.14
CA SER A 18 -30.16 -7.57 51.61
C SER A 18 -29.05 -7.14 50.65
N ALA A 19 -29.30 -7.22 49.35
CA ALA A 19 -28.43 -6.60 48.35
C ALA A 19 -28.56 -5.08 48.45
N GLN A 20 -27.69 -4.44 49.25
CA GLN A 20 -27.61 -2.98 49.29
C GLN A 20 -27.00 -2.47 47.97
N ILE A 21 -27.73 -1.61 47.27
CA ILE A 21 -27.25 -0.95 46.06
C ILE A 21 -26.17 0.06 46.49
N ASN A 22 -24.92 -0.20 46.11
CA ASN A 22 -23.83 0.75 46.32
C ASN A 22 -23.95 1.88 45.29
N VAL A 23 -24.60 2.98 45.71
CA VAL A 23 -24.89 4.16 44.88
C VAL A 23 -23.61 4.79 44.30
N GLN A 24 -22.51 4.83 45.08
CA GLN A 24 -21.21 5.33 44.62
C GLN A 24 -20.65 4.49 43.47
N LEU A 25 -20.67 3.16 43.60
CA LEU A 25 -20.18 2.25 42.56
C LEU A 25 -21.03 2.34 41.29
N LEU A 26 -22.34 2.55 41.43
CA LEU A 26 -23.26 2.74 40.32
C LEU A 26 -22.99 4.06 39.57
N HIS A 27 -22.73 5.15 40.30
CA HIS A 27 -22.29 6.42 39.70
C HIS A 27 -20.96 6.28 38.96
N GLN A 28 -20.01 5.54 39.53
CA GLN A 28 -18.73 5.28 38.89
C GLN A 28 -18.90 4.44 37.61
N LEU A 29 -19.72 3.39 37.64
CA LEU A 29 -20.04 2.59 36.47
C LEU A 29 -20.72 3.41 35.37
N VAL A 30 -21.64 4.31 35.74
CA VAL A 30 -22.30 5.21 34.78
C VAL A 30 -21.31 6.20 34.17
N ALA A 31 -20.39 6.74 34.97
CA ALA A 31 -19.33 7.62 34.48
C ALA A 31 -18.38 6.88 33.52
N GLU A 32 -17.96 5.66 33.86
CA GLU A 32 -17.16 4.80 32.99
C GLU A 32 -17.91 4.41 31.71
N SER A 33 -19.21 4.11 31.81
CA SER A 33 -20.05 3.78 30.64
C SER A 33 -20.16 4.96 29.67
N LYS A 34 -20.30 6.19 30.19
CA LYS A 34 -20.31 7.42 29.36
C LYS A 34 -18.95 7.65 28.71
N SER A 35 -17.86 7.48 29.47
CA SER A 35 -16.49 7.57 28.97
C SER A 35 -16.23 6.54 27.86
N GLU A 36 -16.59 5.29 28.09
CA GLU A 36 -16.45 4.19 27.14
C GLU A 36 -17.27 4.43 25.87
N HIS A 37 -18.52 4.90 25.99
CA HIS A 37 -19.32 5.25 24.82
C HIS A 37 -18.64 6.34 23.98
N SER A 38 -18.08 7.38 24.60
CA SER A 38 -17.37 8.44 23.85
C SER A 38 -16.15 7.90 23.09
N LYS A 39 -15.39 6.98 23.72
CA LYS A 39 -14.24 6.30 23.08
C LYS A 39 -14.69 5.39 21.94
N GLN A 40 -15.81 4.69 22.09
CA GLN A 40 -16.38 3.85 21.03
C GLN A 40 -16.84 4.69 19.83
N GLU A 41 -17.43 5.86 20.07
CA GLU A 41 -17.82 6.77 19.01
C GLU A 41 -16.60 7.32 18.26
N GLU A 42 -15.55 7.73 18.98
CA GLU A 42 -14.29 8.16 18.38
C GLU A 42 -13.63 7.02 17.58
N ALA A 43 -13.57 5.81 18.15
CA ALA A 43 -13.02 4.63 17.48
C ALA A 43 -13.79 4.29 16.20
N ARG A 44 -15.12 4.34 16.23
CA ARG A 44 -15.97 4.12 15.06
C ARG A 44 -15.72 5.18 13.99
N ASN A 45 -15.60 6.45 14.37
CA ASN A 45 -15.31 7.54 13.44
C ASN A 45 -13.92 7.37 12.80
N LYS A 46 -12.90 7.03 13.58
CA LYS A 46 -11.54 6.72 13.06
C LYS A 46 -11.56 5.50 12.15
N GLN A 47 -12.29 4.44 12.51
CA GLN A 47 -12.44 3.25 11.68
C GLN A 47 -13.10 3.58 10.35
N ALA A 48 -14.18 4.37 10.34
CA ALA A 48 -14.85 4.78 9.11
C ALA A 48 -13.90 5.54 8.17
N ILE A 49 -13.09 6.46 8.71
CA ILE A 49 -12.09 7.21 7.93
C ILE A 49 -11.00 6.27 7.40
N THR A 50 -10.45 5.39 8.23
CA THR A 50 -9.41 4.44 7.83
C THR A 50 -9.92 3.48 6.74
N SER A 51 -11.11 2.91 6.91
CA SER A 51 -11.71 2.02 5.91
C SER A 51 -11.98 2.74 4.58
N ALA A 52 -12.45 4.00 4.62
CA ALA A 52 -12.62 4.79 3.42
C ALA A 52 -11.28 5.04 2.69
N ASN A 53 -10.21 5.36 3.43
CA ASN A 53 -8.87 5.54 2.88
C ASN A 53 -8.29 4.24 2.30
N GLU A 54 -8.50 3.11 2.97
CA GLU A 54 -8.08 1.79 2.48
C GLU A 54 -8.78 1.42 1.17
N GLU A 55 -10.08 1.72 1.04
CA GLU A 55 -10.83 1.47 -0.19
C GLU A 55 -10.29 2.30 -1.36
N VAL A 56 -10.00 3.58 -1.12
CA VAL A 56 -9.36 4.46 -2.13
C VAL A 56 -7.99 3.91 -2.54
N ASN A 57 -7.16 3.50 -1.57
CA ASN A 57 -5.84 2.92 -1.85
C ASN A 57 -5.94 1.62 -2.67
N ARG A 58 -6.88 0.72 -2.31
CA ARG A 58 -7.16 -0.51 -3.07
C ARG A 58 -7.61 -0.20 -4.49
N SER A 59 -8.48 0.79 -4.66
CA SER A 59 -8.96 1.24 -5.96
C SER A 59 -7.82 1.77 -6.84
N GLN A 60 -6.96 2.63 -6.29
CA GLN A 60 -5.79 3.16 -7.02
C GLN A 60 -4.80 2.05 -7.38
N MET A 61 -4.53 1.12 -6.46
CA MET A 61 -3.67 -0.04 -6.74
C MET A 61 -4.23 -0.92 -7.85
N SER A 62 -5.56 -1.12 -7.88
CA SER A 62 -6.24 -1.86 -8.94
C SER A 62 -6.09 -1.17 -10.31
N LYS A 63 -6.22 0.16 -10.36
CA LYS A 63 -5.99 0.95 -11.57
C LYS A 63 -4.54 0.84 -12.05
N LEU A 64 -3.56 0.97 -11.15
CA LEU A 64 -2.14 0.78 -11.47
C LEU A 64 -1.87 -0.62 -12.02
N LYS A 65 -2.39 -1.66 -11.37
CA LYS A 65 -2.25 -3.06 -11.82
C LYS A 65 -2.83 -3.28 -13.22
N THR A 66 -3.93 -2.60 -13.53
CA THR A 66 -4.55 -2.66 -14.86
C THR A 66 -3.64 -2.04 -15.92
N LYS A 67 -3.08 -0.85 -15.65
CA LYS A 67 -2.13 -0.20 -16.57
C LYS A 67 -0.82 -0.96 -16.75
N TYR A 68 -0.28 -1.50 -15.67
CA TYR A 68 0.88 -2.39 -15.73
C TYR A 68 0.63 -3.59 -16.67
N ARG A 69 -0.52 -4.26 -16.54
CA ARG A 69 -0.88 -5.40 -17.40
C ARG A 69 -1.07 -4.99 -18.86
N GLU A 70 -1.71 -3.86 -19.09
CA GLU A 70 -1.89 -3.30 -20.43
C GLU A 70 -0.53 -3.05 -21.09
N LEU A 71 0.39 -2.37 -20.37
CA LEU A 71 1.74 -2.12 -20.84
C LEU A 71 2.50 -3.42 -21.13
N GLN A 72 2.44 -4.39 -20.22
CA GLN A 72 3.12 -5.68 -20.40
C GLN A 72 2.59 -6.44 -21.62
N SER A 73 1.27 -6.44 -21.84
CA SER A 73 0.66 -7.04 -23.03
C SER A 73 1.14 -6.37 -24.31
N ARG A 74 1.23 -5.04 -24.33
CA ARG A 74 1.77 -4.29 -25.48
C ARG A 74 3.22 -4.67 -25.77
N PHE A 75 4.07 -4.80 -24.75
CA PHE A 75 5.46 -5.22 -24.96
C PHE A 75 5.60 -6.65 -25.46
N GLN A 76 4.71 -7.56 -25.05
CA GLN A 76 4.67 -8.91 -25.62
C GLN A 76 4.34 -8.86 -27.12
N THR A 77 3.33 -8.08 -27.50
CA THR A 77 2.97 -7.85 -28.90
C THR A 77 4.11 -7.21 -29.69
N LEU A 78 4.74 -6.17 -29.13
CA LEU A 78 5.92 -5.52 -29.71
C LEU A 78 7.04 -6.53 -29.93
N GLY A 79 7.33 -7.39 -28.96
CA GLY A 79 8.35 -8.44 -29.07
C GLY A 79 8.11 -9.37 -30.26
N LEU A 80 6.89 -9.89 -30.42
CA LEU A 80 6.52 -10.74 -31.55
C LEU A 80 6.64 -10.01 -32.90
N ALA A 81 6.18 -8.76 -32.98
CA ALA A 81 6.26 -7.96 -34.20
C ALA A 81 7.73 -7.65 -34.55
N ILE A 82 8.56 -7.40 -33.55
CA ILE A 82 9.99 -7.12 -33.69
C ILE A 82 10.75 -8.37 -34.13
N ASP A 83 10.44 -9.54 -33.59
CA ASP A 83 11.06 -10.81 -33.98
C ASP A 83 10.74 -11.19 -35.43
N ALA A 84 9.56 -10.80 -35.92
CA ALA A 84 9.21 -10.90 -37.35
C ALA A 84 10.01 -9.93 -38.25
N THR A 85 10.80 -9.01 -37.66
CA THR A 85 11.68 -8.08 -38.38
C THR A 85 13.16 -8.37 -38.09
N GLN A 86 14.06 -7.75 -38.86
CA GLN A 86 15.51 -7.94 -38.70
C GLN A 86 16.12 -7.23 -37.47
N ILE A 87 15.33 -6.52 -36.65
CA ILE A 87 15.84 -5.70 -35.53
C ILE A 87 15.71 -6.32 -34.14
N GLY A 88 15.18 -7.54 -34.02
CA GLY A 88 14.96 -8.22 -32.74
C GLY A 88 16.17 -8.30 -31.82
N LEU A 89 17.36 -8.55 -32.36
CA LEU A 89 18.59 -8.66 -31.56
C LEU A 89 18.93 -7.38 -30.77
N GLN A 90 18.57 -6.20 -31.28
CA GLN A 90 18.86 -4.93 -30.60
C GLN A 90 17.73 -4.49 -29.66
N ALA A 91 16.50 -4.88 -29.98
CA ALA A 91 15.31 -4.47 -29.24
C ALA A 91 14.99 -5.40 -28.06
N ALA A 92 15.24 -6.71 -28.19
CA ALA A 92 15.00 -7.70 -27.14
C ALA A 92 15.61 -7.35 -25.77
N PRO A 93 16.90 -6.94 -25.66
CA PRO A 93 17.45 -6.55 -24.36
C PRO A 93 16.79 -5.29 -23.79
N VAL A 94 16.38 -4.34 -24.63
CA VAL A 94 15.71 -3.11 -24.20
C VAL A 94 14.30 -3.41 -23.67
N ILE A 95 13.55 -4.28 -24.35
CA ILE A 95 12.22 -4.73 -23.90
C ILE A 95 12.33 -5.48 -22.57
N THR A 96 13.31 -6.38 -22.46
CA THR A 96 13.57 -7.13 -21.21
C THR A 96 13.88 -6.18 -20.06
N GLU A 97 14.71 -5.15 -20.30
CA GLU A 97 14.99 -4.12 -19.31
C GLU A 97 13.71 -3.38 -18.89
N ILE A 98 12.87 -2.96 -19.83
CA ILE A 98 11.61 -2.28 -19.50
C ILE A 98 10.77 -3.17 -18.58
N ILE A 99 10.57 -4.43 -18.94
CA ILE A 99 9.78 -5.37 -18.13
C ILE A 99 10.38 -5.53 -16.72
N GLN A 100 11.70 -5.58 -16.59
CA GLN A 100 12.36 -5.66 -15.28
C GLN A 100 12.13 -4.40 -14.44
N GLN A 101 12.34 -3.21 -15.00
CA GLN A 101 12.09 -1.94 -14.30
C GLN A 101 10.62 -1.80 -13.90
N GLN A 102 9.72 -2.23 -14.79
CA GLN A 102 8.28 -2.26 -14.56
C GLN A 102 7.88 -3.12 -13.35
N ASN A 103 8.48 -4.30 -13.21
CA ASN A 103 8.27 -5.13 -12.03
C ASN A 103 8.73 -4.44 -10.74
N LEU A 104 9.86 -3.72 -10.78
CA LEU A 104 10.36 -2.98 -9.62
C LEU A 104 9.40 -1.84 -9.23
N ILE A 105 8.88 -1.10 -10.20
CA ILE A 105 7.88 -0.03 -9.99
C ILE A 105 6.64 -0.61 -9.32
N PHE A 106 6.09 -1.71 -9.85
CA PHE A 106 4.90 -2.33 -9.30
C PHE A 106 5.11 -2.83 -7.86
N GLN A 107 6.27 -3.44 -7.57
CA GLN A 107 6.64 -3.88 -6.22
C GLN A 107 6.77 -2.70 -5.25
N GLN A 108 7.44 -1.62 -5.65
CA GLN A 108 7.64 -0.44 -4.82
C GLN A 108 6.33 0.30 -4.53
N ALA A 109 5.44 0.39 -5.52
CA ALA A 109 4.11 0.98 -5.35
C ALA A 109 3.22 0.13 -4.41
N GLY A 110 3.35 -1.20 -4.44
CA GLY A 110 2.67 -2.09 -3.51
C GLY A 110 3.11 -1.92 -2.05
N ASN A 111 4.37 -1.54 -1.82
CA ASN A 111 4.93 -1.33 -0.49
C ASN A 111 4.60 0.05 0.10
N ASP A 112 4.44 1.08 -0.74
CA ASP A 112 4.10 2.43 -0.30
C ASP A 112 2.93 3.01 -1.11
N PRO A 113 1.72 3.07 -0.53
CA PRO A 113 0.53 3.62 -1.21
C PRO A 113 0.72 5.06 -1.72
N LEU A 114 1.58 5.86 -1.09
CA LEU A 114 1.84 7.24 -1.52
C LEU A 114 2.52 7.30 -2.90
N LEU A 115 3.23 6.24 -3.29
CA LEU A 115 3.90 6.17 -4.59
C LEU A 115 2.98 5.68 -5.72
N ILE A 116 1.79 5.15 -5.39
CA ILE A 116 0.85 4.60 -6.38
C ILE A 116 0.45 5.66 -7.41
N LEU A 117 0.16 6.89 -6.97
CA LEU A 117 -0.27 7.96 -7.89
C LEU A 117 0.84 8.34 -8.87
N LEU A 118 2.08 8.43 -8.39
CA LEU A 118 3.25 8.72 -9.24
C LEU A 118 3.46 7.59 -10.26
N ALA A 119 3.43 6.34 -9.78
CA ALA A 119 3.56 5.17 -10.64
C ALA A 119 2.43 5.14 -11.69
N TYR A 120 1.18 5.39 -11.30
CA TYR A 120 0.03 5.33 -12.19
C TYR A 120 0.15 6.29 -13.38
N ASN A 121 0.52 7.55 -13.13
CA ASN A 121 0.66 8.53 -14.21
C ASN A 121 1.77 8.15 -15.19
N ALA A 122 2.92 7.72 -14.66
CA ALA A 122 4.03 7.32 -15.50
C ALA A 122 3.76 6.00 -16.26
N GLU A 123 3.06 5.04 -15.65
CA GLU A 123 2.62 3.80 -16.30
C GLU A 123 1.62 4.08 -17.42
N MET A 124 0.71 5.04 -17.22
CA MET A 124 -0.23 5.48 -18.25
C MET A 124 0.52 6.09 -19.44
N ASP A 125 1.46 7.00 -19.21
CA ASP A 125 2.27 7.59 -20.28
C ASP A 125 3.07 6.52 -21.04
N MET A 126 3.70 5.58 -20.32
CA MET A 126 4.44 4.48 -20.94
C MET A 126 3.53 3.54 -21.75
N ALA A 127 2.30 3.28 -21.28
CA ALA A 127 1.31 2.48 -22.00
C ALA A 127 0.89 3.16 -23.30
N ASP A 128 0.71 4.47 -23.30
CA ASP A 128 0.37 5.24 -24.48
C ASP A 128 1.54 5.27 -25.48
N GLN A 129 2.78 5.46 -25.03
CA GLN A 129 3.96 5.37 -25.89
C GLN A 129 4.11 3.96 -26.49
N ALA A 130 3.94 2.91 -25.69
CA ALA A 130 3.98 1.53 -26.15
C ALA A 130 2.86 1.23 -27.16
N TYR A 131 1.67 1.82 -27.00
CA TYR A 131 0.56 1.71 -27.95
C TYR A 131 0.91 2.33 -29.29
N LEU A 132 1.41 3.57 -29.29
CA LEU A 132 1.81 4.27 -30.52
C LEU A 132 2.90 3.48 -31.26
N LEU A 133 3.89 2.99 -30.52
CA LEU A 133 4.96 2.16 -31.06
C LEU A 133 4.42 0.83 -31.64
N SER A 134 3.43 0.22 -30.98
CA SER A 134 2.79 -1.01 -31.46
C SER A 134 2.07 -0.77 -32.78
N ASN A 135 1.29 0.31 -32.88
CA ASN A 135 0.60 0.69 -34.11
C ASN A 135 1.58 0.99 -35.25
N TYR A 136 2.69 1.66 -34.93
CA TYR A 136 3.75 1.92 -35.90
C TYR A 136 4.33 0.61 -36.45
N LEU A 137 4.69 -0.33 -35.57
CA LEU A 137 5.18 -1.65 -35.98
C LEU A 137 4.14 -2.46 -36.76
N TYR A 138 2.86 -2.38 -36.39
CA TYR A 138 1.79 -3.00 -37.17
C TYR A 138 1.70 -2.42 -38.58
N GLY A 139 1.78 -1.09 -38.73
CA GLY A 139 1.82 -0.44 -40.03
C GLY A 139 3.01 -0.88 -40.88
N LEU A 140 4.19 -1.02 -40.25
CA LEU A 140 5.37 -1.58 -40.91
C LEU A 140 5.15 -3.04 -41.33
N ALA A 141 4.60 -3.88 -40.45
CA ALA A 141 4.36 -5.29 -40.74
C ALA A 141 3.37 -5.50 -41.89
N ILE A 142 2.31 -4.69 -41.97
CA ILE A 142 1.35 -4.73 -43.10
C ILE A 142 2.05 -4.30 -44.40
N SER A 143 2.96 -3.34 -44.33
CA SER A 143 3.70 -2.79 -45.48
C SER A 143 4.98 -3.59 -45.80
N PHE A 144 5.09 -4.85 -45.37
CA PHE A 144 6.33 -5.64 -45.49
C PHE A 144 6.82 -5.81 -46.94
N GLY A 145 5.89 -5.98 -47.88
CA GLY A 145 6.19 -6.08 -49.31
C GLY A 145 6.83 -4.81 -49.88
N ASP A 146 6.36 -3.65 -49.45
CA ASP A 146 6.91 -2.34 -49.84
C ASP A 146 8.24 -2.07 -49.11
N LEU A 147 8.34 -2.44 -47.83
CA LEU A 147 9.57 -2.33 -47.03
C LEU A 147 10.74 -3.12 -47.63
N ASN A 148 10.46 -4.28 -48.23
CA ASN A 148 11.50 -5.08 -48.87
C ASN A 148 12.00 -4.42 -50.17
N GLN A 149 11.13 -3.65 -50.85
CA GLN A 149 11.47 -2.89 -52.05
C GLN A 149 12.17 -1.56 -51.74
N MET A 150 12.12 -1.08 -50.49
CA MET A 150 12.84 0.12 -50.05
C MET A 150 14.36 -0.09 -50.01
N LYS A 151 15.10 1.00 -50.24
CA LYS A 151 16.55 1.03 -50.03
C LYS A 151 16.89 0.66 -48.59
N SER A 152 18.02 -0.02 -48.41
CA SER A 152 18.49 -0.47 -47.09
C SER A 152 18.66 0.69 -46.10
N SER A 153 19.07 1.87 -46.57
CA SER A 153 19.16 3.10 -45.77
C SER A 153 17.82 3.51 -45.18
N ASP A 154 16.76 3.48 -45.98
CA ASP A 154 15.45 4.04 -45.62
C ASP A 154 14.75 3.10 -44.63
N ARG A 155 14.85 1.79 -44.86
CA ARG A 155 14.38 0.76 -43.91
C ARG A 155 15.12 0.85 -42.57
N LYS A 156 16.42 1.15 -42.58
CA LYS A 156 17.19 1.36 -41.34
C LYS A 156 16.69 2.56 -40.54
N ILE A 157 16.29 3.65 -41.19
CA ILE A 157 15.71 4.83 -40.51
C ILE A 157 14.43 4.42 -39.78
N LEU A 158 13.52 3.71 -40.45
CA LEU A 158 12.25 3.27 -39.88
C LEU A 158 12.43 2.38 -38.65
N PHE A 159 13.38 1.44 -38.70
CA PHE A 159 13.64 0.55 -37.57
C PHE A 159 14.49 1.21 -36.46
N SER A 160 15.35 2.17 -36.80
CA SER A 160 16.10 2.95 -35.80
C SER A 160 15.16 3.83 -34.96
N HIS A 161 14.06 4.30 -35.56
CA HIS A 161 13.01 5.00 -34.82
C HIS A 161 12.40 4.09 -33.73
N VAL A 162 12.07 2.82 -34.06
CA VAL A 162 11.55 1.85 -33.07
C VAL A 162 12.49 1.71 -31.88
N LEU A 163 13.78 1.52 -32.17
CA LEU A 163 14.80 1.35 -31.14
C LEU A 163 14.96 2.61 -30.26
N THR A 164 14.78 3.79 -30.85
CA THR A 164 14.82 5.06 -30.14
C THR A 164 13.65 5.20 -29.18
N GLU A 165 12.43 4.88 -29.62
CA GLU A 165 11.24 4.91 -28.76
C GLU A 165 11.31 3.85 -27.65
N LEU A 166 11.79 2.63 -27.95
CA LEU A 166 12.03 1.62 -26.91
C LEU A 166 13.01 2.13 -25.85
N ARG A 167 14.13 2.74 -26.26
CA ARG A 167 15.11 3.30 -25.32
C ARG A 167 14.55 4.46 -24.52
N ARG A 168 13.67 5.28 -25.10
CA ARG A 168 12.97 6.35 -24.41
C ARG A 168 12.09 5.78 -23.29
N ILE A 169 11.30 4.75 -23.59
CA ILE A 169 10.46 4.08 -22.58
C ILE A 169 11.33 3.41 -21.51
N ALA A 170 12.43 2.74 -21.89
CA ALA A 170 13.38 2.16 -20.94
C ALA A 170 14.01 3.22 -20.01
N GLY A 171 14.37 4.38 -20.56
CA GLY A 171 14.88 5.51 -19.79
C GLY A 171 13.85 6.05 -18.79
N ALA A 172 12.60 6.23 -19.23
CA ALA A 172 11.51 6.68 -18.36
C ALA A 172 11.23 5.68 -17.23
N SER A 173 11.12 4.38 -17.55
CA SER A 173 10.89 3.33 -16.57
C SER A 173 12.02 3.23 -15.54
N ARG A 174 13.29 3.28 -15.99
CA ARG A 174 14.46 3.29 -15.10
C ARG A 174 14.48 4.53 -14.19
N GLY A 175 14.18 5.70 -14.73
CA GLY A 175 14.12 6.95 -13.96
C GLY A 175 13.03 6.93 -12.88
N LEU A 176 11.86 6.37 -13.22
CA LEU A 176 10.77 6.19 -12.27
C LEU A 176 11.13 5.20 -11.16
N ALA A 177 11.66 4.02 -11.52
CA ALA A 177 12.09 3.00 -10.56
C ALA A 177 13.15 3.55 -9.59
N ALA A 178 14.12 4.32 -10.09
CA ALA A 178 15.11 4.97 -9.25
C ALA A 178 14.48 6.02 -8.32
N THR A 179 13.58 6.86 -8.84
CA THR A 179 12.89 7.90 -8.05
C THR A 179 12.08 7.28 -6.91
N MET A 180 11.32 6.23 -7.20
CA MET A 180 10.54 5.50 -6.21
C MET A 180 11.42 4.78 -5.19
N TYR A 181 12.54 4.18 -5.62
CA TYR A 181 13.53 3.59 -4.71
C TYR A 181 14.07 4.61 -3.70
N TYR A 182 14.49 5.78 -4.17
CA TYR A 182 15.00 6.83 -3.28
C TYR A 182 13.90 7.44 -2.40
N ALA A 183 12.69 7.61 -2.92
CA ALA A 183 11.55 8.09 -2.14
C ALA A 183 11.21 7.13 -0.98
N SER A 184 11.16 5.83 -1.27
CA SER A 184 10.93 4.77 -0.27
C SER A 184 12.02 4.78 0.82
N ARG A 185 13.30 4.87 0.42
CA ARG A 185 14.42 4.96 1.38
C ARG A 185 14.41 6.22 2.22
N LYS A 186 14.11 7.38 1.62
CA LYS A 186 14.03 8.65 2.36
C LYS A 186 12.95 8.57 3.43
N LYS A 187 11.78 8.00 3.10
CA LYS A 187 10.70 7.77 4.06
C LYS A 187 11.12 6.81 5.18
N ALA A 188 11.81 5.71 4.84
CA ALA A 188 12.35 4.79 5.83
C ALA A 188 13.31 5.50 6.81
N LEU A 189 14.22 6.33 6.29
CA LEU A 189 15.13 7.14 7.13
C LEU A 189 14.38 8.18 7.99
N GLN A 190 13.36 8.84 7.44
CA GLN A 190 12.53 9.79 8.20
C GLN A 190 11.67 9.10 9.28
N SER A 191 11.29 7.84 9.06
CA SER A 191 10.54 7.05 10.04
C SER A 191 11.40 6.49 11.17
N ILE A 192 12.72 6.41 10.97
CA ILE A 192 13.67 6.16 12.06
C ILE A 192 13.80 7.46 12.84
N ASN A 193 12.93 7.65 13.84
CA ASN A 193 13.08 8.74 14.79
C ASN A 193 14.28 8.45 15.70
N PRO A 194 15.43 9.14 15.55
CA PRO A 194 16.61 8.90 16.38
C PRO A 194 16.39 9.28 17.85
N PHE A 195 15.27 9.96 18.15
CA PHE A 195 14.87 10.36 19.50
C PHE A 195 13.79 9.47 20.10
N ALA A 196 13.33 8.42 19.41
CA ALA A 196 12.28 7.52 19.93
C ALA A 196 12.71 6.86 21.25
N ASP A 197 13.98 6.50 21.39
CA ASP A 197 14.53 5.91 22.61
C ASP A 197 14.58 6.94 23.75
N PHE A 198 14.91 8.20 23.45
CA PHE A 198 14.95 9.27 24.45
C PHE A 198 13.57 9.60 25.03
N ILE A 199 12.49 9.53 24.22
CA ILE A 199 11.12 9.71 24.74
C ILE A 199 10.74 8.61 25.73
N ASN A 200 11.21 7.38 25.51
CA ASN A 200 10.97 6.27 26.44
C ASN A 200 11.85 6.39 27.70
N GLU A 201 13.07 6.88 27.57
CA GLU A 201 13.97 7.21 28.69
C GLU A 201 13.36 8.29 29.59
N ASP A 202 12.86 9.39 29.00
CA ASP A 202 12.24 10.50 29.73
C ASP A 202 10.97 10.06 30.47
N LYS A 203 10.10 9.27 29.82
CA LYS A 203 8.93 8.68 30.50
C LYS A 203 9.33 7.80 31.68
N ARG A 204 10.41 7.02 31.55
CA ARG A 204 10.94 6.18 32.62
C ARG A 204 11.46 7.04 33.79
N LEU A 205 12.21 8.10 33.48
CA LEU A 205 12.75 9.04 34.45
C LEU A 205 11.62 9.76 35.22
N VAL A 206 10.59 10.24 34.51
CA VAL A 206 9.42 10.89 35.11
C VAL A 206 8.65 9.92 36.02
N ASN A 207 8.42 8.69 35.57
CA ASN A 207 7.78 7.65 36.39
C ASN A 207 8.61 7.31 37.64
N ASP A 208 9.94 7.28 37.53
CA ASP A 208 10.84 7.08 38.66
C ASP A 208 10.79 8.23 39.66
N ILE A 209 10.72 9.48 39.18
CA ILE A 209 10.57 10.66 40.03
C ILE A 209 9.22 10.61 40.75
N LEU A 210 8.12 10.38 40.03
CA LEU A 210 6.78 10.30 40.61
C LEU A 210 6.69 9.20 41.68
N ARG A 211 7.24 8.02 41.40
CA ARG A 211 7.28 6.90 42.35
C ARG A 211 8.08 7.22 43.61
N LYS A 212 9.23 7.91 43.48
CA LYS A 212 10.03 8.36 44.63
C LYS A 212 9.30 9.43 45.43
N VAL A 213 8.59 10.35 44.77
CA VAL A 213 7.79 11.38 45.44
C VAL A 213 6.63 10.75 46.22
N ASP A 214 5.93 9.76 45.66
CA ASP A 214 4.85 9.06 46.35
C ASP A 214 5.34 8.29 47.58
N LEU A 215 6.49 7.61 47.48
CA LEU A 215 7.13 6.93 48.61
C LEU A 215 7.53 7.91 49.74
N LEU A 216 7.92 9.14 49.39
CA LEU A 216 8.26 10.17 50.38
C LEU A 216 7.01 10.81 51.01
N LYS A 217 5.87 10.79 50.30
CA LYS A 217 4.61 11.40 50.75
C LYS A 217 3.79 10.45 51.63
N ASN A 218 3.96 9.13 51.45
CA ASN A 218 3.38 8.07 52.28
C ASN A 218 4.51 7.12 52.75
N PRO A 219 5.28 7.50 53.79
CA PRO A 219 6.38 6.67 54.31
C PRO A 219 5.92 5.37 54.98
#